data_AF-A0A9E0YRK2-F1
#
_entry.id   AF-A0A9E0YRK2-F1
#
_cell.length_a   1.000
_cell.length_b   1.000
_cell.length_c   1.000
_cell.angle_alpha   90.00
_cell.angle_beta   90.00
_cell.angle_gamma   90.00
#
_symmetry.space_group_name_H-M   'P 1'
#
loop_
_entity.id
_entity.type
_entity.pdbx_description
1 polymer ?
#
loop_
_entity_poly.entity_id
_entity_poly.type
_entity_poly.pdbx_seq_one_letter_code
_entity_poly.pdbx_strand_id
1 'polypeptide(L)'
;MSARRLRMLRRKLARAAGIGLSGLASRGGPARIRRTGKAIGALHYWTTWPVNRRLRRDMARALGVSRLRAAGILREAFRQNDRAVFEILALAHPACDPEAMIDDVSIEELDNLPRATGDGRGAILLGMHMGNGILMAARLARAGFPIHVVFRDPRRLPPGLLSRSLERGGCVPVALDRENPTRSFRQMLRILDSGGMLYVLMDQANKGEGAERQFLGKTLRMPSGIPRLAVRSGAPVIPIHAESADRGWQFRVQPALRAETGEAMLDAMIESMQDQIRQRPALWAWHHRRWKRYHFQSES
;
A
#
# COMPACT_ATOMS: atom_id res chain seq x y z
N MET A 1 -27.78 0.30 -25.37
CA MET A 1 -26.54 -0.18 -24.71
C MET A 1 -26.83 -0.47 -23.22
N SER A 2 -26.60 -1.68 -22.70
CA SER A 2 -27.02 -2.01 -21.32
C SER A 2 -26.33 -1.14 -20.25
N ALA A 3 -27.02 -0.85 -19.14
CA ALA A 3 -26.50 -0.02 -18.04
C ALA A 3 -25.15 -0.54 -17.50
N ARG A 4 -24.94 -1.86 -17.51
CA ARG A 4 -23.67 -2.51 -17.15
C ARG A 4 -22.55 -2.16 -18.15
N ARG A 5 -22.81 -2.20 -19.47
CA ARG A 5 -21.84 -1.83 -20.51
C ARG A 5 -21.46 -0.34 -20.43
N LEU A 6 -22.44 0.55 -20.24
CA LEU A 6 -22.19 1.99 -20.07
C LEU A 6 -21.31 2.27 -18.84
N ARG A 7 -21.60 1.61 -17.71
CA ARG A 7 -20.78 1.73 -16.48
C ARG A 7 -19.36 1.23 -16.67
N MET A 8 -19.17 0.16 -17.45
CA MET A 8 -17.83 -0.35 -17.77
C MET A 8 -17.08 0.61 -18.69
N LEU A 9 -17.73 1.18 -19.71
CA LEU A 9 -17.15 2.13 -20.65
C LEU A 9 -16.71 3.42 -19.94
N ARG A 10 -17.60 4.04 -19.15
CA ARG A 10 -17.26 5.24 -18.35
C ARG A 10 -16.03 5.00 -17.45
N ARG A 11 -15.94 3.80 -16.84
CA ARG A 11 -14.79 3.41 -16.02
C ARG A 11 -13.52 3.16 -16.81
N LYS A 12 -13.59 2.78 -18.08
CA LYS A 12 -12.41 2.65 -18.96
C LYS A 12 -11.93 4.05 -19.38
N LEU A 13 -12.84 4.90 -19.83
CA LEU A 13 -12.53 6.29 -20.22
C LEU A 13 -11.92 7.09 -19.08
N ALA A 14 -12.50 7.04 -17.87
CA ALA A 14 -11.93 7.73 -16.71
C ALA A 14 -10.50 7.27 -16.37
N ARG A 15 -10.16 6.00 -16.64
CA ARG A 15 -8.79 5.49 -16.42
C ARG A 15 -7.82 5.95 -17.49
N ALA A 16 -8.23 5.88 -18.75
CA ALA A 16 -7.42 6.40 -19.86
C ALA A 16 -7.15 7.90 -19.67
N ALA A 17 -8.18 8.67 -19.27
CA ALA A 17 -8.04 10.06 -18.90
C ALA A 17 -7.08 10.26 -17.72
N GLY A 18 -7.17 9.45 -16.66
CA GLY A 18 -6.24 9.51 -15.53
C GLY A 18 -4.77 9.26 -15.92
N ILE A 19 -4.52 8.29 -16.80
CA ILE A 19 -3.16 7.98 -17.31
C ILE A 19 -2.66 9.10 -18.24
N GLY A 20 -3.51 9.61 -19.13
CA GLY A 20 -3.14 10.74 -19.99
C GLY A 20 -2.85 12.01 -19.18
N LEU A 21 -3.67 12.28 -18.15
CA LEU A 21 -3.49 13.39 -17.25
C LEU A 21 -2.21 13.27 -16.41
N SER A 22 -1.84 12.06 -15.97
CA SER A 22 -0.56 11.85 -15.28
C SER A 22 0.62 12.13 -16.20
N GLY A 23 0.54 11.77 -17.49
CA GLY A 23 1.55 12.13 -18.48
C GLY A 23 1.70 13.64 -18.68
N LEU A 24 0.59 14.37 -18.80
CA LEU A 24 0.60 15.83 -18.90
C LEU A 24 1.14 16.50 -17.63
N ALA A 25 0.73 16.01 -16.46
CA ALA A 25 1.21 16.52 -15.17
C ALA A 25 2.71 16.28 -14.98
N SER A 26 3.24 15.15 -15.50
CA SER A 26 4.64 14.77 -15.41
C SER A 26 5.58 15.82 -16.00
N ARG A 27 5.16 16.49 -17.09
CA ARG A 27 5.93 17.56 -17.73
C ARG A 27 6.10 18.82 -16.85
N GLY A 28 5.34 18.95 -15.77
CA GLY A 28 5.44 20.06 -14.82
C GLY A 28 6.08 19.70 -13.49
N GLY A 29 6.71 18.53 -13.39
CA GLY A 29 7.47 18.09 -12.22
C GLY A 29 6.63 17.64 -11.00
N PRO A 30 7.31 17.24 -9.91
CA PRO A 30 6.67 16.60 -8.74
C PRO A 30 5.55 17.43 -8.11
N ALA A 31 5.74 18.75 -7.96
CA ALA A 31 4.73 19.62 -7.37
C ALA A 31 3.41 19.66 -8.17
N ARG A 32 3.48 19.59 -9.50
CA ARG A 32 2.28 19.54 -10.36
C ARG A 32 1.59 18.18 -10.23
N ILE A 33 2.34 17.09 -10.30
CA ILE A 33 1.82 15.72 -10.10
C ILE A 33 1.06 15.63 -8.78
N ARG A 34 1.67 16.09 -7.68
CA ARG A 34 1.07 16.08 -6.34
C ARG A 34 -0.21 16.89 -6.24
N ARG A 35 -0.20 18.13 -6.72
CA ARG A 35 -1.38 19.01 -6.68
C ARG A 35 -2.54 18.42 -7.48
N THR A 36 -2.26 17.91 -8.68
CA THR A 36 -3.27 17.27 -9.52
C THR A 36 -3.84 16.01 -8.87
N GLY A 37 -2.98 15.15 -8.30
CA GLY A 37 -3.41 13.96 -7.55
C GLY A 37 -4.31 14.30 -6.35
N LYS A 38 -3.94 15.30 -5.54
CA LYS A 38 -4.78 15.79 -4.42
C LYS A 38 -6.12 16.36 -4.89
N ALA A 39 -6.15 17.04 -6.04
CA ALA A 39 -7.39 17.57 -6.63
C ALA A 39 -8.31 16.45 -7.13
N ILE A 40 -7.75 15.42 -7.79
CA ILE A 40 -8.47 14.20 -8.18
C ILE A 40 -9.07 13.53 -6.95
N GLY A 41 -8.30 13.38 -5.87
CA GLY A 41 -8.80 12.81 -4.61
C GLY A 41 -9.94 13.60 -4.00
N ALA A 42 -9.87 14.93 -4.01
CA ALA A 42 -10.98 15.77 -3.56
C ALA A 42 -12.24 15.53 -4.40
N LEU A 43 -12.12 15.47 -5.74
CA LEU A 43 -13.25 15.17 -6.63
C LEU A 43 -13.79 13.75 -6.42
N HIS A 44 -12.92 12.77 -6.24
CA HIS A 44 -13.28 11.38 -5.97
C HIS A 44 -14.10 11.26 -4.68
N TYR A 45 -13.72 11.99 -3.63
CA TYR A 45 -14.49 12.05 -2.39
C TYR A 45 -15.92 12.56 -2.58
N TRP A 46 -16.11 13.59 -3.40
CA TRP A 46 -17.45 14.14 -3.67
C TRP A 46 -18.28 13.21 -4.55
N THR A 47 -17.68 12.64 -5.59
CA THR A 47 -18.40 11.77 -6.55
C THR A 47 -18.81 10.40 -5.98
N THR A 48 -18.21 9.96 -4.87
CA THR A 48 -18.58 8.70 -4.17
C THR A 48 -19.35 8.92 -2.87
N TRP A 49 -20.02 10.06 -2.71
CA TRP A 49 -20.71 10.46 -1.48
C TRP A 49 -21.59 9.37 -0.82
N PRO A 50 -22.41 8.57 -1.54
CA PRO A 50 -23.23 7.54 -0.90
C PRO A 50 -22.40 6.47 -0.17
N VAL A 51 -21.27 6.05 -0.75
CA VAL A 51 -20.35 5.09 -0.13
C VAL A 51 -19.64 5.74 1.06
N ASN A 52 -19.35 7.04 0.95
CA ASN A 52 -18.63 7.79 1.98
C ASN A 52 -19.47 7.99 3.23
N ARG A 53 -20.81 8.10 3.14
CA ARG A 53 -21.69 8.11 4.34
C ARG A 53 -21.45 6.90 5.23
N ARG A 54 -21.43 5.70 4.64
CA ARG A 54 -21.20 4.46 5.38
C ARG A 54 -19.77 4.37 5.91
N LEU A 55 -18.77 4.72 5.08
CA LEU A 55 -17.37 4.72 5.47
C LEU A 55 -17.07 5.66 6.65
N ARG A 56 -17.68 6.85 6.69
CA ARG A 56 -17.55 7.78 7.83
C ARG A 56 -18.05 7.17 9.12
N ARG A 57 -19.19 6.47 9.09
CA ARG A 57 -19.73 5.77 10.27
C ARG A 57 -18.81 4.63 10.69
N ASP A 58 -18.37 3.81 9.75
CA ASP A 58 -17.50 2.68 10.04
C ASP A 58 -16.14 3.15 10.60
N MET A 59 -15.57 4.23 10.04
CA MET A 59 -14.34 4.87 10.53
C MET A 59 -14.53 5.47 11.92
N ALA A 60 -15.64 6.17 12.16
CA ALA A 60 -15.96 6.73 13.48
C ALA A 60 -15.96 5.65 14.56
N ARG A 61 -16.60 4.49 14.28
CA ARG A 61 -16.61 3.33 15.19
C ARG A 61 -15.22 2.71 15.34
N ALA A 62 -14.50 2.51 14.24
CA ALA A 62 -13.16 1.89 14.25
C ALA A 62 -12.11 2.72 15.03
N LEU A 63 -12.21 4.05 14.98
CA LEU A 63 -11.25 4.96 15.60
C LEU A 63 -11.73 5.55 16.94
N GLY A 64 -12.98 5.29 17.34
CA GLY A 64 -13.56 5.90 18.55
C GLY A 64 -13.70 7.42 18.46
N VAL A 65 -14.00 7.96 17.27
CA VAL A 65 -14.09 9.42 17.04
C VAL A 65 -15.47 9.85 16.58
N SER A 66 -15.78 11.15 16.71
CA SER A 66 -17.04 11.70 16.21
C SER A 66 -17.17 11.52 14.68
N ARG A 67 -18.41 11.44 14.19
CA ARG A 67 -18.68 11.34 12.74
C ARG A 67 -18.17 12.55 11.96
N LEU A 68 -18.12 13.72 12.60
CA LEU A 68 -17.57 14.94 12.01
C LEU A 68 -16.05 14.82 11.82
N ARG A 69 -15.32 14.36 12.86
CA ARG A 69 -13.88 14.11 12.79
C ARG A 69 -13.55 13.04 11.74
N ALA A 70 -14.31 11.94 11.73
CA ALA A 70 -14.20 10.90 10.70
C ALA A 70 -14.41 11.43 9.28
N ALA A 71 -15.33 12.39 9.08
CA ALA A 71 -15.55 13.01 7.77
C ALA A 71 -14.34 13.81 7.29
N GLY A 72 -13.68 14.57 8.19
CA GLY A 72 -12.45 15.29 7.91
C GLY A 72 -11.30 14.36 7.54
N ILE A 73 -11.06 13.34 8.37
CA ILE A 73 -10.04 12.31 8.13
C ILE A 73 -10.26 11.60 6.80
N LEU A 74 -11.50 11.18 6.51
CA LEU A 74 -11.82 10.49 5.26
C LEU A 74 -11.56 11.38 4.04
N ARG A 75 -11.93 12.66 4.10
CA ARG A 75 -11.67 13.60 3.00
C ARG A 75 -10.17 13.71 2.71
N GLU A 76 -9.35 13.80 3.76
CA GLU A 76 -7.90 13.87 3.59
C GLU A 76 -7.31 12.54 3.10
N ALA A 77 -7.82 11.41 3.59
CA ALA A 77 -7.47 10.09 3.07
C ALA A 77 -7.70 9.96 1.57
N PHE A 78 -8.81 10.46 1.04
CA PHE A 78 -9.01 10.46 -0.41
C PHE A 78 -7.95 11.31 -1.14
N ARG A 79 -7.61 12.49 -0.62
CA ARG A 79 -6.60 13.37 -1.24
C ARG A 79 -5.22 12.73 -1.28
N GLN A 80 -4.79 12.11 -0.19
CA GLN A 80 -3.45 11.54 -0.10
C GLN A 80 -3.32 10.20 -0.85
N ASN A 81 -4.33 9.34 -0.77
CA ASN A 81 -4.29 8.06 -1.48
C ASN A 81 -4.39 8.23 -3.00
N ASP A 82 -5.25 9.13 -3.49
CA ASP A 82 -5.34 9.37 -4.94
C ASP A 82 -4.11 10.13 -5.45
N ARG A 83 -3.49 10.98 -4.62
CA ARG A 83 -2.14 11.48 -4.89
C ARG A 83 -1.15 10.34 -5.06
N ALA A 84 -1.04 9.41 -4.11
CA ALA A 84 -0.11 8.29 -4.20
C ALA A 84 -0.33 7.46 -5.48
N VAL A 85 -1.59 7.12 -5.80
CA VAL A 85 -1.94 6.42 -7.04
C VAL A 85 -1.51 7.23 -8.27
N PHE A 86 -1.75 8.54 -8.28
CA PHE A 86 -1.41 9.40 -9.41
C PHE A 86 0.10 9.56 -9.60
N GLU A 87 0.86 9.65 -8.52
CA GLU A 87 2.33 9.62 -8.55
C GLU A 87 2.87 8.29 -9.11
N ILE A 88 2.27 7.16 -8.73
CA ILE A 88 2.62 5.83 -9.29
C ILE A 88 2.36 5.77 -10.80
N LEU A 89 1.23 6.33 -11.26
CA LEU A 89 0.92 6.44 -12.69
C LEU A 89 1.91 7.36 -13.42
N ALA A 90 2.29 8.48 -12.81
CA ALA A 90 3.30 9.39 -13.35
C ALA A 90 4.66 8.71 -13.44
N LEU A 91 5.07 7.94 -12.42
CA LEU A 91 6.34 7.20 -12.41
C LEU A 91 6.45 6.19 -13.56
N ALA A 92 5.34 5.65 -14.07
CA ALA A 92 5.34 4.80 -15.26
C ALA A 92 5.53 5.57 -16.59
N HIS A 93 5.38 6.90 -16.58
CA HIS A 93 5.30 7.72 -17.79
C HIS A 93 6.66 8.34 -18.15
N PRO A 94 7.17 8.21 -19.40
CA PRO A 94 8.53 8.63 -19.77
C PRO A 94 8.89 10.08 -19.42
N ALA A 95 7.92 10.99 -19.53
CA ALA A 95 8.11 12.41 -19.20
C ALA A 95 8.23 12.73 -17.68
N CYS A 96 8.04 11.75 -16.81
CA CYS A 96 8.26 11.92 -15.38
C CYS A 96 9.74 11.67 -15.07
N ASP A 97 10.35 12.55 -14.28
CA ASP A 97 11.67 12.34 -13.70
C ASP A 97 11.52 11.53 -12.39
N PRO A 98 11.96 10.25 -12.36
CA PRO A 98 11.91 9.44 -11.15
C PRO A 98 12.73 10.01 -10.00
N GLU A 99 13.90 10.60 -10.28
CA GLU A 99 14.82 11.05 -9.22
C GLU A 99 14.23 12.23 -8.45
N ALA A 100 13.68 13.21 -9.17
CA ALA A 100 12.97 14.33 -8.54
C ALA A 100 11.76 13.88 -7.69
N MET A 101 11.13 12.75 -8.02
CA MET A 101 10.05 12.18 -7.20
C MET A 101 10.58 11.49 -5.94
N ILE A 102 11.73 10.81 -6.04
CA ILE A 102 12.38 10.07 -4.95
C ILE A 102 13.06 11.03 -3.96
N ASP A 103 13.60 12.16 -4.41
CA ASP A 103 14.26 13.16 -3.57
C ASP A 103 13.36 13.78 -2.50
N ASP A 104 12.06 13.88 -2.77
CA ASP A 104 11.07 14.35 -1.81
C ASP A 104 10.65 13.22 -0.82
N VAL A 105 11.28 12.04 -0.82
CA VAL A 105 11.01 10.96 0.12
C VAL A 105 12.08 10.91 1.21
N SER A 106 11.63 10.98 2.46
CA SER A 106 12.47 10.80 3.65
C SER A 106 12.08 9.54 4.39
N ILE A 107 13.09 8.86 4.94
CA ILE A 107 12.93 7.63 5.71
C ILE A 107 13.78 7.79 6.98
N GLU A 108 13.11 7.85 8.12
CA GLU A 108 13.73 7.90 9.44
C GLU A 108 14.06 6.49 9.94
N GLU A 109 15.02 6.41 10.87
CA GLU A 109 15.42 5.15 11.53
C GLU A 109 15.95 4.08 10.57
N LEU A 110 16.57 4.50 9.46
CA LEU A 110 17.04 3.60 8.40
C LEU A 110 17.99 2.50 8.90
N ASP A 111 18.76 2.78 9.96
CA ASP A 111 19.67 1.84 10.62
C ASP A 111 18.96 0.60 11.20
N ASN A 112 17.64 0.65 11.43
CA ASN A 112 16.87 -0.51 11.84
C ASN A 112 16.87 -1.63 10.79
N LEU A 113 17.08 -1.32 9.51
CA LEU A 113 17.19 -2.32 8.45
C LEU A 113 18.43 -3.21 8.63
N PRO A 114 19.67 -2.69 8.58
CA PRO A 114 20.86 -3.52 8.74
C PRO A 114 20.95 -4.17 10.13
N ARG A 115 20.48 -3.49 11.20
CA ARG A 115 20.42 -4.08 12.56
C ARG A 115 19.54 -5.32 12.64
N ALA A 116 18.46 -5.36 11.86
CA ALA A 116 17.52 -6.47 11.88
C ALA A 116 17.97 -7.67 11.02
N THR A 117 18.67 -7.41 9.91
CA THR A 117 19.04 -8.42 8.89
C THR A 117 20.23 -9.31 9.28
N GLY A 118 21.07 -8.89 10.24
CA GLY A 118 22.20 -9.71 10.74
C GLY A 118 23.16 -10.15 9.62
N ASP A 119 23.52 -11.44 9.62
CA ASP A 119 24.52 -12.13 8.75
C ASP A 119 24.15 -12.20 7.25
N GLY A 120 23.59 -11.14 6.66
CA GLY A 120 23.24 -11.09 5.24
C GLY A 120 21.97 -11.84 4.86
N ARG A 121 21.11 -12.20 5.83
CA ARG A 121 19.76 -12.72 5.53
C ARG A 121 18.84 -11.57 5.09
N GLY A 122 17.93 -11.89 4.19
CA GLY A 122 16.92 -10.95 3.71
C GLY A 122 15.90 -10.57 4.79
N ALA A 123 15.08 -9.56 4.50
CA ALA A 123 14.01 -9.09 5.39
C ALA A 123 12.68 -8.95 4.65
N ILE A 124 11.57 -8.98 5.40
CA ILE A 124 10.24 -8.67 4.88
C ILE A 124 9.87 -7.27 5.37
N LEU A 125 9.77 -6.32 4.46
CA LEU A 125 9.32 -4.96 4.75
C LEU A 125 7.79 -4.91 4.71
N LEU A 126 7.18 -4.72 5.89
CA LEU A 126 5.73 -4.68 6.04
C LEU A 126 5.21 -3.27 5.75
N GLY A 127 4.46 -3.15 4.65
CA GLY A 127 3.72 -1.96 4.31
C GLY A 127 2.20 -2.15 4.30
N MET A 128 1.52 -1.05 4.02
CA MET A 128 0.07 -0.99 3.81
C MET A 128 -0.27 -0.10 2.62
N HIS A 129 -1.53 -0.07 2.20
CA HIS A 129 -2.02 0.96 1.30
C HIS A 129 -2.13 2.31 2.04
N MET A 130 -0.96 2.85 2.38
CA MET A 130 -0.77 4.03 3.23
C MET A 130 0.47 4.78 2.76
N GLY A 131 0.28 6.02 2.33
CA GLY A 131 1.32 6.76 1.62
C GLY A 131 1.65 6.18 0.24
N ASN A 132 2.82 6.54 -0.30
CA ASN A 132 3.32 6.00 -1.58
C ASN A 132 4.45 4.98 -1.35
N GLY A 133 4.06 3.73 -1.13
CA GLY A 133 5.00 2.62 -0.90
C GLY A 133 5.96 2.32 -2.06
N ILE A 134 5.61 2.70 -3.30
CA ILE A 134 6.49 2.51 -4.46
C ILE A 134 7.64 3.53 -4.40
N LEU A 135 7.35 4.79 -4.08
CA LEU A 135 8.40 5.79 -3.89
C LEU A 135 9.25 5.52 -2.65
N MET A 136 8.65 4.98 -1.57
CA MET A 136 9.41 4.48 -0.41
C MET A 136 10.40 3.38 -0.82
N ALA A 137 9.91 2.35 -1.52
CA ALA A 137 10.75 1.27 -2.01
C ALA A 137 11.88 1.77 -2.93
N ALA A 138 11.57 2.73 -3.81
CA ALA A 138 12.55 3.36 -4.68
C ALA A 138 13.61 4.15 -3.89
N ARG A 139 13.20 4.87 -2.83
CA ARG A 139 14.13 5.59 -1.95
C ARG A 139 15.09 4.66 -1.23
N LEU A 140 14.61 3.50 -0.79
CA LEU A 140 15.44 2.44 -0.20
C LEU A 140 16.37 1.79 -1.23
N ALA A 141 15.89 1.49 -2.43
CA ALA A 141 16.71 0.95 -3.51
C ALA A 141 17.88 1.90 -3.86
N ARG A 142 17.59 3.21 -3.94
CA ARG A 142 18.61 4.25 -4.13
C ARG A 142 19.60 4.37 -2.96
N ALA A 143 19.20 3.97 -1.75
CA ALA A 143 20.09 3.87 -0.60
C ALA A 143 20.93 2.59 -0.59
N GLY A 144 20.85 1.76 -1.63
CA GLY A 144 21.67 0.54 -1.80
C GLY A 144 21.03 -0.74 -1.27
N PHE A 145 19.78 -0.70 -0.78
CA PHE A 145 19.11 -1.90 -0.31
C PHE A 145 18.55 -2.75 -1.47
N PRO A 146 18.64 -4.09 -1.41
CA PRO A 146 18.17 -4.98 -2.47
C PRO A 146 16.63 -5.13 -2.40
N ILE A 147 15.90 -4.12 -2.86
CA ILE A 147 14.44 -4.08 -2.71
C ILE A 147 13.70 -4.86 -3.81
N HIS A 148 12.90 -5.83 -3.39
CA HIS A 148 11.99 -6.61 -4.20
C HIS A 148 10.54 -6.29 -3.82
N VAL A 149 9.76 -5.72 -4.73
CA VAL A 149 8.37 -5.32 -4.43
C VAL A 149 7.40 -6.40 -4.90
N VAL A 150 6.72 -7.02 -3.95
CA VAL A 150 5.74 -8.07 -4.22
C VAL A 150 4.41 -7.42 -4.59
N PHE A 151 3.92 -7.71 -5.79
CA PHE A 151 2.69 -7.10 -6.29
C PHE A 151 1.80 -8.10 -7.04
N ARG A 152 0.59 -7.63 -7.31
CA ARG A 152 -0.35 -8.29 -8.23
C ARG A 152 -0.79 -7.28 -9.25
N ASP A 153 -0.76 -7.66 -10.51
CA ASP A 153 -1.27 -6.79 -11.55
C ASP A 153 -2.74 -6.42 -11.28
N PRO A 154 -3.04 -5.12 -11.17
CA PRO A 154 -4.39 -4.68 -11.04
C PRO A 154 -5.09 -4.95 -12.37
N ARG A 155 -6.12 -5.81 -12.35
CA ARG A 155 -7.01 -6.13 -13.51
C ARG A 155 -7.61 -4.91 -14.24
N ARG A 156 -7.35 -3.70 -13.75
CA ARG A 156 -7.96 -2.44 -14.18
C ARG A 156 -6.96 -1.44 -14.73
N LEU A 157 -5.66 -1.65 -14.55
CA LEU A 157 -4.60 -0.86 -15.19
C LEU A 157 -4.06 -1.61 -16.40
N PRO A 158 -3.39 -0.93 -17.35
CA PRO A 158 -2.64 -1.59 -18.40
C PRO A 158 -1.64 -2.61 -17.81
N PRO A 159 -1.49 -3.79 -18.41
CA PRO A 159 -0.48 -4.76 -18.02
C PRO A 159 0.94 -4.13 -17.98
N GLY A 160 1.73 -4.53 -16.99
CA GLY A 160 3.10 -4.05 -16.81
C GLY A 160 3.23 -2.58 -16.39
N LEU A 161 2.13 -1.86 -16.13
CA LEU A 161 2.23 -0.47 -15.65
C LEU A 161 2.97 -0.41 -14.31
N LEU A 162 2.60 -1.29 -13.37
CA LEU A 162 3.24 -1.30 -12.05
C LEU A 162 4.68 -1.78 -12.12
N SER A 163 5.01 -2.80 -12.93
CA SER A 163 6.39 -3.25 -13.09
C SER A 163 7.25 -2.13 -13.66
N ARG A 164 6.78 -1.41 -14.69
CA ARG A 164 7.47 -0.23 -15.22
C ARG A 164 7.66 0.87 -14.17
N SER A 165 6.66 1.16 -13.35
CA SER A 165 6.82 2.12 -12.24
C SER A 165 7.92 1.68 -11.27
N LEU A 166 7.96 0.39 -10.91
CA LEU A 166 8.93 -0.17 -9.99
C LEU A 166 10.35 -0.15 -10.55
N GLU A 167 10.51 -0.62 -11.80
CA GLU A 167 11.79 -0.65 -12.51
C GLU A 167 12.37 0.76 -12.68
N ARG A 168 11.54 1.75 -13.03
CA ARG A 168 11.98 3.16 -13.12
C ARG A 168 12.34 3.78 -11.78
N GLY A 169 11.86 3.21 -10.67
CA GLY A 169 12.29 3.55 -9.32
C GLY A 169 13.47 2.72 -8.81
N GLY A 170 14.12 1.91 -9.66
CA GLY A 170 15.25 1.06 -9.28
C GLY A 170 14.87 -0.18 -8.45
N CYS A 171 13.59 -0.53 -8.35
CA CYS A 171 13.12 -1.69 -7.61
C CYS A 171 13.02 -2.93 -8.51
N VAL A 172 13.12 -4.12 -7.91
CA VAL A 172 12.88 -5.39 -8.62
C VAL A 172 11.41 -5.83 -8.44
N PRO A 173 10.60 -5.86 -9.52
CA PRO A 173 9.19 -6.28 -9.43
C PRO A 173 9.06 -7.80 -9.22
N VAL A 174 8.27 -8.23 -8.24
CA VAL A 174 7.93 -9.64 -7.98
C VAL A 174 6.42 -9.86 -8.15
N ALA A 175 6.02 -10.30 -9.34
CA ALA A 175 4.62 -10.55 -9.66
C ALA A 175 4.15 -11.89 -9.05
N LEU A 176 3.10 -11.86 -8.23
CA LEU A 176 2.51 -13.07 -7.67
C LEU A 176 1.68 -13.82 -8.70
N ASP A 177 2.03 -15.09 -8.91
CA ASP A 177 1.26 -16.05 -9.69
C ASP A 177 0.02 -16.50 -8.89
N ARG A 178 -1.17 -16.30 -9.49
CA ARG A 178 -2.44 -16.69 -8.88
C ARG A 178 -2.71 -18.17 -8.99
N GLU A 179 -2.25 -18.77 -10.07
CA GLU A 179 -2.52 -20.16 -10.42
C GLU A 179 -1.48 -21.06 -9.75
N ASN A 180 -0.31 -20.50 -9.41
CA ASN A 180 0.74 -21.20 -8.69
C ASN A 180 1.27 -20.44 -7.46
N PRO A 181 0.51 -20.38 -6.35
CA PRO A 181 0.95 -19.76 -5.09
C PRO A 181 2.25 -20.38 -4.56
N THR A 182 2.45 -21.68 -4.72
CA THR A 182 3.66 -22.40 -4.29
C THR A 182 4.91 -21.94 -5.04
N ARG A 183 4.80 -21.63 -6.34
CA ARG A 183 5.90 -21.05 -7.12
C ARG A 183 6.28 -19.67 -6.60
N SER A 184 5.28 -18.82 -6.34
CA SER A 184 5.50 -17.49 -5.77
C SER A 184 6.16 -17.56 -4.39
N PHE A 185 5.71 -18.50 -3.54
CA PHE A 185 6.30 -18.73 -2.22
C PHE A 185 7.77 -19.17 -2.31
N ARG A 186 8.10 -20.12 -3.20
CA ARG A 186 9.50 -20.56 -3.44
C ARG A 186 10.38 -19.47 -4.05
N GLN A 187 9.82 -18.56 -4.85
CA GLN A 187 10.56 -17.42 -5.37
C GLN A 187 10.91 -16.43 -4.25
N MET A 188 9.93 -16.11 -3.39
CA MET A 188 10.16 -15.23 -2.25
C MET A 188 11.16 -15.80 -1.24
N LEU A 189 11.13 -17.11 -0.97
CA LEU A 189 12.16 -17.76 -0.14
C LEU A 189 13.57 -17.53 -0.69
N ARG A 190 13.78 -17.81 -1.98
CA ARG A 190 15.09 -17.62 -2.64
C ARG A 190 15.59 -16.18 -2.56
N ILE A 191 14.69 -15.20 -2.66
CA ILE A 191 15.04 -13.78 -2.52
C ILE A 191 15.51 -13.49 -1.10
N LEU A 192 14.83 -14.02 -0.08
CA LEU A 192 15.23 -13.83 1.32
C LEU A 192 16.56 -14.53 1.62
N ASP A 193 16.75 -15.75 1.10
CA ASP A 193 17.99 -16.52 1.29
C ASP A 193 19.21 -15.83 0.64
N SER A 194 19.00 -15.03 -0.42
CA SER A 194 20.04 -14.25 -1.09
C SER A 194 20.24 -12.84 -0.51
N GLY A 195 19.69 -12.53 0.66
CA GLY A 195 19.82 -11.20 1.29
C GLY A 195 18.86 -10.13 0.77
N GLY A 196 17.91 -10.48 -0.10
CA GLY A 196 16.94 -9.55 -0.67
C GLY A 196 15.87 -9.11 0.33
N MET A 197 15.35 -7.90 0.17
CA MET A 197 14.28 -7.34 1.01
C MET A 197 12.94 -7.35 0.28
N LEU A 198 11.97 -8.13 0.78
CA LEU A 198 10.63 -8.22 0.20
C LEU A 198 9.70 -7.15 0.77
N TYR A 199 9.31 -6.17 -0.05
CA TYR A 199 8.26 -5.23 0.32
C TYR A 199 6.87 -5.80 -0.01
N VAL A 200 6.01 -5.89 1.01
CA VAL A 200 4.69 -6.54 0.95
C VAL A 200 3.61 -5.66 1.57
N LEU A 201 2.40 -5.69 0.99
CA LEU A 201 1.21 -5.03 1.57
C LEU A 201 0.26 -6.07 2.17
N MET A 202 -0.06 -5.94 3.46
CA MET A 202 -0.83 -6.95 4.22
C MET A 202 -2.18 -6.48 4.78
N ASP A 203 -2.58 -5.24 4.51
CA ASP A 203 -3.79 -4.59 5.05
C ASP A 203 -5.10 -4.97 4.33
N GLN A 204 -5.09 -5.98 3.46
CA GLN A 204 -6.23 -6.31 2.59
C GLN A 204 -6.64 -7.78 2.70
N ALA A 205 -7.81 -8.02 3.28
CA ALA A 205 -8.38 -9.36 3.47
C ALA A 205 -8.33 -10.25 2.22
N ASN A 206 -7.97 -11.52 2.34
CA ASN A 206 -7.96 -12.45 1.22
C ASN A 206 -9.36 -12.87 0.76
N LYS A 207 -9.44 -13.39 -0.46
CA LYS A 207 -10.62 -14.10 -0.97
C LYS A 207 -10.28 -15.58 -0.97
N GLY A 208 -10.87 -16.36 -0.07
CA GLY A 208 -10.55 -17.77 0.12
C GLY A 208 -9.68 -17.99 1.35
N GLU A 209 -8.43 -18.39 1.15
CA GLU A 209 -7.50 -18.80 2.20
C GLU A 209 -6.95 -17.61 3.02
N GLY A 210 -6.84 -17.83 4.34
CA GLY A 210 -6.33 -16.88 5.32
C GLY A 210 -6.83 -17.22 6.72
N ALA A 211 -6.37 -16.48 7.72
CA ALA A 211 -6.83 -16.63 9.10
C ALA A 211 -7.84 -15.53 9.44
N GLU A 212 -8.92 -15.86 10.15
CA GLU A 212 -9.84 -14.85 10.64
C GLU A 212 -9.23 -14.13 11.85
N ARG A 213 -9.22 -12.80 11.77
CA ARG A 213 -8.68 -11.92 12.80
C ARG A 213 -9.48 -10.62 12.87
N GLN A 214 -9.45 -10.00 14.04
CA GLN A 214 -10.03 -8.67 14.22
C GLN A 214 -9.08 -7.63 13.62
N PHE A 215 -9.63 -6.77 12.75
CA PHE A 215 -8.90 -5.65 12.14
C PHE A 215 -9.79 -4.41 12.12
N LEU A 216 -9.46 -3.44 12.97
CA LEU A 216 -10.21 -2.20 13.19
C LEU A 216 -11.68 -2.46 13.54
N GLY A 217 -11.90 -3.39 14.47
CA GLY A 217 -13.23 -3.77 14.99
C GLY A 217 -14.08 -4.64 14.05
N LYS A 218 -13.51 -5.14 12.95
CA LYS A 218 -14.20 -6.04 12.02
C LYS A 218 -13.45 -7.35 11.91
N THR A 219 -14.19 -8.45 11.75
CA THR A 219 -13.60 -9.76 11.44
C THR A 219 -13.24 -9.80 9.96
N LEU A 220 -11.94 -9.88 9.67
CA LEU A 220 -11.39 -9.98 8.34
C LEU A 220 -10.63 -11.29 8.20
N ARG A 221 -10.61 -11.83 6.99
CA ARG A 221 -9.76 -12.97 6.65
C ARG A 221 -8.40 -12.48 6.18
N MET A 222 -7.44 -12.42 7.08
CA MET A 222 -6.11 -11.86 6.82
C MET A 222 -5.21 -12.88 6.10
N PRO A 223 -4.35 -12.45 5.15
CA PRO A 223 -3.45 -13.36 4.47
C PRO A 223 -2.45 -13.99 5.45
N SER A 224 -2.27 -15.31 5.40
CA SER A 224 -1.35 -16.05 6.29
C SER A 224 -0.03 -16.48 5.62
N GLY A 225 0.09 -16.30 4.29
CA GLY A 225 1.25 -16.75 3.53
C GLY A 225 2.55 -16.01 3.88
N ILE A 226 2.51 -14.69 4.02
CA ILE A 226 3.69 -13.88 4.40
C ILE A 226 4.15 -14.16 5.84
N PRO A 227 3.26 -14.21 6.86
CA PRO A 227 3.66 -14.63 8.20
C PRO A 227 4.34 -16.00 8.24
N ARG A 228 3.81 -16.98 7.48
CA ARG A 228 4.42 -18.31 7.35
C ARG A 228 5.77 -18.27 6.63
N LEU A 229 5.92 -17.40 5.62
CA LEU A 229 7.18 -17.17 4.91
C LEU A 229 8.25 -16.63 5.86
N ALA A 230 7.90 -15.63 6.69
CA ALA A 230 8.80 -15.04 7.67
C ALA A 230 9.38 -16.09 8.62
N VAL A 231 8.50 -16.88 9.25
CA VAL A 231 8.91 -17.94 10.17
C VAL A 231 9.73 -19.02 9.48
N ARG A 232 9.33 -19.45 8.27
CA ARG A 232 10.04 -20.51 7.54
C ARG A 232 11.44 -20.08 7.09
N SER A 233 11.61 -18.82 6.68
CA SER A 233 12.91 -18.29 6.26
C SER A 233 13.78 -17.81 7.42
N GLY A 234 13.18 -17.56 8.59
CA GLY A 234 13.82 -16.84 9.69
C GLY A 234 14.01 -15.34 9.40
N ALA A 235 13.44 -14.81 8.30
CA ALA A 235 13.56 -13.40 7.96
C ALA A 235 12.77 -12.52 8.96
N PRO A 236 13.37 -11.43 9.48
CA PRO A 236 12.64 -10.47 10.29
C PRO A 236 11.54 -9.78 9.46
N VAL A 237 10.43 -9.45 10.11
CA VAL A 237 9.41 -8.58 9.52
C VAL A 237 9.61 -7.17 10.07
N ILE A 238 9.89 -6.21 9.20
CA ILE A 238 10.21 -4.83 9.59
C ILE A 238 9.09 -3.91 9.09
N PRO A 239 8.24 -3.36 9.97
CA PRO A 239 7.21 -2.41 9.57
C PRO A 239 7.82 -1.11 9.06
N ILE A 240 7.29 -0.59 7.96
CA ILE A 240 7.63 0.73 7.44
C ILE A 240 6.41 1.62 7.56
N HIS A 241 6.43 2.50 8.56
CA HIS A 241 5.30 3.38 8.85
C HIS A 241 5.39 4.64 8.00
N ALA A 242 4.26 5.09 7.46
CA ALA A 242 4.10 6.38 6.80
C ALA A 242 3.68 7.42 7.84
N GLU A 243 4.49 8.47 8.00
CA GLU A 243 4.35 9.48 9.05
C GLU A 243 3.66 10.75 8.56
N SER A 244 4.04 11.26 7.40
CA SER A 244 3.51 12.51 6.86
C SER A 244 3.52 12.54 5.33
N ALA A 245 2.73 13.46 4.79
CA ALA A 245 2.56 13.72 3.37
C ALA A 245 2.63 15.21 3.01
N ASP A 246 3.35 16.03 3.79
CA ASP A 246 3.39 17.49 3.65
C ASP A 246 4.05 17.96 2.34
N ARG A 247 5.37 18.09 2.33
CA ARG A 247 6.17 18.42 1.13
C ARG A 247 6.28 17.22 0.19
N GLY A 248 6.62 16.08 0.76
CA GLY A 248 6.85 14.81 0.08
C GLY A 248 6.20 13.67 0.84
N TRP A 249 6.83 12.49 0.89
CA TRP A 249 6.39 11.40 1.77
C TRP A 249 7.45 11.16 2.84
N GLN A 250 7.00 11.00 4.08
CA GLN A 250 7.87 10.67 5.20
C GLN A 250 7.50 9.29 5.72
N PHE A 251 8.51 8.45 5.88
CA PHE A 251 8.38 7.12 6.45
C PHE A 251 9.33 6.94 7.62
N ARG A 252 9.06 5.94 8.45
CA ARG A 252 9.91 5.54 9.56
C ARG A 252 10.04 4.02 9.56
N VAL A 253 11.27 3.52 9.67
CA VAL A 253 11.55 2.09 9.85
C VAL A 253 11.33 1.73 11.31
N GLN A 254 10.38 0.84 11.59
CA GLN A 254 10.09 0.38 12.95
C GLN A 254 11.02 -0.76 13.37
N PRO A 255 11.11 -1.06 14.67
CA PRO A 255 11.76 -2.26 15.15
C PRO A 255 11.20 -3.53 14.49
N ALA A 256 12.07 -4.52 14.29
CA ALA A 256 11.67 -5.78 13.67
C ALA A 256 10.73 -6.58 14.59
N LEU A 257 9.67 -7.12 14.01
CA LEU A 257 8.79 -8.10 14.61
C LEU A 257 9.42 -9.48 14.49
N ARG A 258 9.38 -10.25 15.59
CA ARG A 258 9.82 -11.65 15.65
C ARG A 258 8.74 -12.47 16.32
N ALA A 259 8.53 -13.68 15.81
CA ALA A 259 7.58 -14.63 16.36
C ALA A 259 7.96 -16.05 15.91
N GLU A 260 7.62 -17.04 16.73
CA GLU A 260 7.98 -18.44 16.51
C GLU A 260 7.00 -19.16 15.58
N THR A 261 5.77 -18.65 15.45
CA THR A 261 4.72 -19.26 14.62
C THR A 261 4.14 -18.25 13.63
N GLY A 262 3.63 -18.77 12.51
CA GLY A 262 3.01 -17.92 11.49
C GLY A 262 1.75 -17.20 11.99
N GLU A 263 1.08 -17.75 13.01
CA GLU A 263 -0.08 -17.10 13.62
C GLU A 263 0.33 -15.95 14.53
N ALA A 264 1.30 -16.16 15.41
CA ALA A 264 1.84 -15.11 16.27
C ALA A 264 2.47 -13.98 15.44
N MET A 265 3.17 -14.32 14.35
CA MET A 265 3.69 -13.32 13.40
C MET A 265 2.55 -12.52 12.75
N LEU A 266 1.47 -13.18 12.32
CA LEU A 266 0.31 -12.48 11.75
C LEU A 266 -0.31 -11.51 12.76
N ASP A 267 -0.43 -11.92 14.02
CA ASP A 267 -1.02 -11.10 15.07
C ASP A 267 -0.16 -9.86 15.38
N ALA A 268 1.17 -10.03 15.47
CA ALA A 268 2.10 -8.91 15.61
C ALA A 268 2.05 -7.93 14.42
N MET A 269 1.96 -8.45 13.18
CA MET A 269 1.82 -7.62 11.98
C MET A 269 0.50 -6.84 12.00
N ILE A 270 -0.60 -7.48 12.42
CA ILE A 270 -1.92 -6.85 12.55
C ILE A 270 -1.89 -5.73 13.59
N GLU A 271 -1.28 -5.97 14.74
CA GLU A 271 -1.13 -4.97 15.80
C GLU A 271 -0.37 -3.74 15.30
N SER A 272 0.81 -3.93 14.71
CA SER A 272 1.60 -2.85 14.10
C SER A 272 0.79 -2.06 13.06
N MET A 273 0.05 -2.75 12.18
CA MET A 273 -0.77 -2.10 11.16
C MET A 273 -1.91 -1.27 11.77
N GLN A 274 -2.60 -1.81 12.78
CA GLN A 274 -3.71 -1.11 13.43
C GLN A 274 -3.22 0.10 14.22
N ASP A 275 -2.09 -0.01 14.91
CA ASP A 275 -1.47 1.09 15.64
C ASP A 275 -1.14 2.25 14.68
N GLN A 276 -0.42 1.96 13.59
CA GLN A 276 -0.11 2.98 12.59
C GLN A 276 -1.37 3.64 11.99
N ILE A 277 -2.42 2.85 11.68
CA ILE A 277 -3.68 3.40 11.17
C ILE A 277 -4.35 4.31 12.21
N ARG A 278 -4.30 3.99 13.51
CA ARG A 278 -4.86 4.84 14.56
C ARG A 278 -4.09 6.15 14.74
N GLN A 279 -2.76 6.10 14.61
CA GLN A 279 -1.90 7.29 14.73
C GLN A 279 -2.02 8.23 13.53
N ARG A 280 -2.07 7.68 12.30
CA ARG A 280 -2.08 8.45 11.04
C ARG A 280 -3.26 8.09 10.12
N PRO A 281 -4.53 8.14 10.59
CA PRO A 281 -5.66 7.56 9.87
C PRO A 281 -5.94 8.23 8.52
N ALA A 282 -5.49 9.47 8.33
CA ALA A 282 -5.64 10.20 7.08
C ALA A 282 -4.71 9.68 5.95
N LEU A 283 -3.74 8.82 6.23
CA LEU A 283 -2.86 8.29 5.19
C LEU A 283 -3.34 6.93 4.65
N TRP A 284 -4.19 6.20 5.38
CA TRP A 284 -4.63 4.86 4.98
C TRP A 284 -5.77 4.88 3.96
N ALA A 285 -5.77 3.93 3.02
CA ALA A 285 -6.75 3.82 1.93
C ALA A 285 -8.11 3.26 2.37
N TRP A 286 -8.84 3.99 3.23
CA TRP A 286 -10.19 3.61 3.71
C TRP A 286 -11.20 3.27 2.62
N HIS A 287 -11.06 3.90 1.45
CA HIS A 287 -11.95 3.68 0.31
C HIS A 287 -11.62 2.41 -0.49
N HIS A 288 -10.51 1.73 -0.17
CA HIS A 288 -10.11 0.50 -0.82
C HIS A 288 -11.09 -0.65 -0.54
N ARG A 289 -11.10 -1.66 -1.42
CA ARG A 289 -12.27 -2.55 -1.56
C ARG A 289 -12.45 -3.57 -0.46
N ARG A 290 -11.40 -4.03 0.21
CA ARG A 290 -11.51 -5.26 1.00
C ARG A 290 -12.05 -4.94 2.39
N TRP A 291 -11.46 -4.03 3.15
CA TRP A 291 -12.00 -3.62 4.45
C TRP A 291 -13.45 -3.11 4.39
N LYS A 292 -13.79 -2.28 3.40
CA LYS A 292 -15.15 -1.74 3.25
C LYS A 292 -16.24 -2.76 2.89
N ARG A 293 -15.89 -4.01 2.60
CA ARG A 293 -16.89 -5.07 2.35
C ARG A 293 -17.30 -5.79 3.63
N TYR A 294 -16.50 -5.70 4.68
CA TYR A 294 -16.81 -6.30 5.96
C TYR A 294 -17.61 -5.33 6.81
N HIS A 295 -18.45 -5.92 7.66
CA HIS A 295 -19.33 -5.23 8.60
C HIS A 295 -18.79 -5.43 10.02
N PHE A 296 -19.11 -4.50 10.90
CA PHE A 296 -18.96 -4.78 12.33
C PHE A 296 -19.93 -5.90 12.69
N GLN A 297 -19.51 -6.78 13.60
CA GLN A 297 -20.44 -7.72 14.21
C GLN A 297 -21.56 -6.91 14.90
N SER A 298 -22.79 -7.37 14.77
CA SER A 298 -23.90 -6.86 15.57
C SER A 298 -23.56 -7.06 17.03
N GLU A 299 -23.69 -6.00 17.83
CA GLU A 299 -23.69 -6.16 19.29
C GLU A 299 -24.91 -7.02 19.61
N SER A 300 -24.66 -8.21 20.17
CA SER A 300 -25.69 -9.12 20.70
C SER A 300 -26.29 -8.56 21.97
#